data_AF-A0A5K0Y0Z5-F1
#
_entry.id   AF-A0A5K0Y0Z5-F1
#
_cell.length_a   1.000
_cell.length_b   1.000
_cell.length_c   1.000
_cell.angle_alpha   90.00
_cell.angle_beta   90.00
_cell.angle_gamma   90.00
#
_symmetry.space_group_name_H-M   'P 1'
#
loop_
_entity.id
_entity.type
_entity.pdbx_description
1 polymer ?
#
loop_
_entity_poly.entity_id
_entity_poly.type
_entity_poly.pdbx_seq_one_letter_code
_entity_poly.pdbx_strand_id
1 'polypeptide(L)' 'VMLDTTGPELQVVNKSEKAISLQADASVILTPNQEKEASSTLLPINFSGLAK' A
#
# COMPACT_ATOMS: atom_id res chain seq x y z
N VAL A 1 19.37 -6.23 27.22
CA VAL A 1 19.19 -6.50 25.77
C VAL A 1 17.69 -6.50 25.51
N MET A 2 17.21 -5.73 24.54
CA MET A 2 15.81 -5.75 24.12
C MET A 2 15.70 -6.51 22.80
N LEU A 3 14.65 -7.32 22.67
CA LEU A 3 14.26 -7.97 21.42
C LEU A 3 13.09 -7.16 20.85
N ASP A 4 13.30 -6.52 19.70
CA ASP A 4 12.28 -5.76 18.99
C ASP A 4 11.99 -6.47 17.67
N THR A 5 10.72 -6.81 17.44
CA THR A 5 10.27 -7.52 16.24
C THR A 5 9.17 -6.71 15.58
N THR A 6 9.35 -6.39 14.30
CA THR A 6 8.36 -5.67 13.49
C THR A 6 7.10 -6.48 13.22
N GLY A 7 7.19 -7.82 13.16
CA GLY A 7 6.03 -8.67 12.86
C GLY A 7 5.50 -8.49 11.41
N PRO A 8 4.44 -9.22 11.03
CA PRO A 8 3.79 -9.06 9.73
C PRO A 8 2.87 -7.84 9.71
N GLU A 9 2.97 -7.03 8.65
CA GLU A 9 2.16 -5.82 8.48
C GLU A 9 1.63 -5.70 7.06
N LEU A 10 0.43 -5.15 6.92
CA LEU A 10 -0.13 -4.70 5.64
C LEU A 10 0.35 -3.27 5.37
N GLN A 11 1.07 -3.06 4.27
CA GLN A 11 1.62 -1.77 3.90
C GLN A 11 1.29 -1.40 2.45
N VAL A 12 1.02 -0.11 2.23
CA VAL A 12 0.95 0.48 0.88
C VAL A 12 2.37 0.77 0.39
N VAL A 13 2.68 0.30 -0.82
CA VAL A 13 4.00 0.43 -1.43
C VAL A 13 3.99 1.64 -2.37
N ASN A 14 4.47 2.77 -1.87
CA ASN A 14 4.64 4.00 -2.65
C ASN A 14 6.12 4.23 -3.01
N LYS A 15 6.54 3.68 -4.16
CA LYS A 15 7.93 3.77 -4.64
C LYS A 15 8.35 5.18 -5.07
N SER A 16 7.40 6.04 -5.42
CA SER A 16 7.73 7.40 -5.86
C SER A 16 8.07 8.33 -4.69
N GLU A 17 7.78 7.91 -3.45
CA GLU A 17 7.94 8.67 -2.20
C GLU A 17 7.20 10.03 -2.18
N LYS A 18 6.36 10.30 -3.19
CA LYS A 18 5.58 11.52 -3.28
C LYS A 18 4.29 11.37 -2.49
N ALA A 19 3.86 12.45 -1.84
CA ALA A 19 2.56 12.50 -1.21
C ALA A 19 1.44 12.33 -2.26
N ILE A 20 0.45 11.50 -1.93
CA ILE A 20 -0.71 11.24 -2.79
C ILE A 20 -1.93 11.83 -2.09
N SER A 21 -2.50 12.88 -2.68
CA SER A 21 -3.74 13.47 -2.17
C SER A 21 -4.92 12.59 -2.55
N LEU A 22 -5.66 12.13 -1.54
CA LEU A 22 -6.92 11.39 -1.71
C LEU A 22 -8.09 12.36 -1.54
N GLN A 23 -9.17 12.11 -2.29
CA GLN A 23 -10.42 12.86 -2.20
C GLN A 23 -11.45 12.04 -1.44
N ALA A 24 -12.29 12.71 -0.64
CA ALA A 24 -13.40 12.05 0.03
C ALA A 24 -14.34 11.41 -1.00
N ASP A 25 -14.94 10.27 -0.63
CA ASP A 25 -15.90 9.50 -1.44
C ASP A 25 -15.35 8.95 -2.78
N ALA A 26 -14.06 9.13 -3.06
CA ALA A 26 -13.41 8.53 -4.23
C ALA A 26 -13.09 7.05 -4.00
N SER A 27 -13.29 6.24 -5.03
CA SER A 27 -12.91 4.82 -5.02
C SER A 27 -11.43 4.66 -5.38
N VAL A 28 -10.74 3.81 -4.60
CA VAL A 28 -9.32 3.47 -4.82
C VAL A 28 -9.17 1.97 -4.98
N ILE A 29 -8.34 1.55 -5.93
CA ILE A 29 -8.06 0.15 -6.20
C ILE A 29 -6.80 -0.27 -5.43
N LEU A 30 -6.94 -1.23 -4.53
CA LEU A 30 -5.80 -1.90 -3.90
C LEU A 30 -5.33 -3.05 -4.80
N THR A 31 -4.03 -3.13 -5.07
CA THR A 31 -3.46 -4.19 -5.91
C THR A 31 -2.19 -4.78 -5.31
N PRO A 32 -2.01 -6.11 -5.35
CA PRO A 32 -0.75 -6.72 -4.88
C PRO A 32 0.40 -6.56 -5.89
N ASN A 33 0.13 -5.99 -7.08
CA ASN A 33 1.16 -5.74 -8.08
C ASN A 33 1.96 -4.48 -7.71
N GLN A 34 3.13 -4.70 -7.10
CA GLN A 34 4.07 -3.66 -6.67
C GLN A 34 4.88 -3.02 -7.82
N GLU A 35 4.76 -3.51 -9.05
CA GLU A 35 5.39 -2.87 -10.21
C GLU A 35 4.61 -1.64 -10.67
N LYS A 36 3.33 -1.51 -10.27
CA LYS A 36 2.53 -0.35 -10.55
C LYS A 36 2.93 0.82 -9.65
N GLU A 37 2.87 2.02 -10.19
CA GLU A 37 3.10 3.24 -9.43
C GLU A 37 1.84 3.61 -8.61
N ALA A 38 2.06 4.08 -7.38
CA ALA A 38 1.00 4.52 -6.49
C ALA A 38 0.42 5.86 -6.95
N SER A 39 -0.90 5.96 -6.96
CA SER A 39 -1.65 7.14 -7.37
C SER A 39 -2.93 7.30 -6.53
N SER A 40 -3.68 8.38 -6.75
CA SER A 40 -4.94 8.63 -6.04
C SER A 40 -6.06 7.65 -6.39
N THR A 41 -5.89 6.81 -7.41
CA THR A 41 -6.88 5.81 -7.84
C THR A 41 -6.38 4.37 -7.70
N LEU A 42 -5.08 4.16 -7.52
CA LEU A 42 -4.47 2.84 -7.42
C LEU A 42 -3.34 2.83 -6.39
N LEU A 43 -3.43 1.95 -5.41
CA LEU A 43 -2.42 1.79 -4.36
C LEU A 43 -1.90 0.34 -4.35
N PRO A 44 -0.62 0.13 -4.68
CA PRO A 44 0.02 -1.17 -4.53
C PRO A 44 0.18 -1.54 -3.05
N ILE A 45 0.01 -2.82 -2.70
CA ILE A 45 0.15 -3.34 -1.33
C ILE A 45 1.12 -4.51 -1.24
N ASN A 46 1.71 -4.73 -0.06
CA ASN A 46 2.67 -5.81 0.21
C ASN A 46 2.01 -7.18 0.49
N PHE A 47 0.69 -7.32 0.30
CA PHE A 47 -0.07 -8.52 0.64
C PHE A 47 -0.97 -9.00 -0.50
N SER A 48 -0.70 -10.19 -1.03
CA SER A 48 -1.46 -10.80 -2.14
C SER A 48 -2.74 -11.52 -1.74
N GLY A 49 -2.98 -11.67 -0.43
CA GLY A 49 -4.15 -12.39 0.11
C GLY A 49 -5.38 -11.51 0.35
N LEU A 50 -5.34 -10.20 0.07
CA LEU A 50 -6.43 -9.29 0.47
C LEU A 50 -7.76 -9.57 -0.24
N ALA A 51 -7.70 -10.01 -1.50
CA ALA A 51 -8.87 -10.27 -2.34
C ALA A 51 -9.20 -11.77 -2.51
N LYS A 52 -8.65 -12.62 -1.64
CA LYS A 52 -8.92 -14.07 -1.64
C LYS A 52 -10.14 -14.41 -0.79
#